data_AF-A0A3C0HI02-F1
#
_entry.id   AF-A0A3C0HI02-F1
#
_cell.length_a   1.000
_cell.length_b   1.000
_cell.length_c   1.000
_cell.angle_alpha   90.00
_cell.angle_beta   90.00
_cell.angle_gamma   90.00
#
_symmetry.space_group_name_H-M   'P 1'
#
loop_
_entity.id
_entity.type
_entity.pdbx_description
1 polymer ?
#
loop_
_entity_poly.entity_id
_entity_poly.type
_entity_poly.pdbx_seq_one_letter_code
_entity_poly.pdbx_strand_id
1 'polypeptide(L)' 'QREETERFRYFPYEQLVARDKASLDVFWLRDDSLERLDDLPQPDVLQQEIIEHLEAALSAFRDVAAALPRFAQR' A
#
# COMPACT_ATOMS: atom_id res chain seq x y z
N GLN A 1 -4.59 19.46 33.13
CA GLN A 1 -3.47 18.78 32.44
C GLN A 1 -4.08 17.97 31.31
N ARG A 2 -3.59 18.07 30.07
CA ARG A 2 -4.09 17.22 28.97
C ARG A 2 -3.39 15.86 29.06
N GLU A 3 -4.18 14.80 28.95
CA GLU A 3 -3.69 13.42 28.91
C GLU A 3 -3.63 12.95 27.44
N GLU A 4 -2.73 12.02 27.16
CA GLU A 4 -2.62 11.41 25.83
C GLU A 4 -3.89 10.63 25.50
N THR A 5 -4.37 10.77 24.26
CA THR A 5 -5.51 10.02 23.72
C THR A 5 -5.13 9.45 22.37
N GLU A 6 -5.99 8.62 21.78
CA GLU A 6 -5.78 8.02 20.46
C GLU A 6 -5.31 9.05 19.41
N ARG A 7 -5.97 10.21 19.36
CA ARG A 7 -5.66 11.31 18.43
C ARG A 7 -4.71 12.37 18.98
N PHE A 8 -4.24 12.24 20.20
CA PHE A 8 -3.37 13.22 20.83
C PHE A 8 -2.19 12.54 21.52
N ARG A 9 -1.00 12.74 20.97
CA ARG A 9 0.26 12.27 21.55
C ARG A 9 1.19 13.44 21.80
N TYR A 10 1.85 13.44 22.96
CA TYR A 10 2.81 14.47 23.33
C TYR A 10 4.23 14.03 22.91
N PHE A 11 4.99 14.99 22.37
CA PHE A 11 6.38 14.78 21.98
C PHE A 11 7.26 15.84 22.68
N PRO A 12 8.23 15.45 23.52
CA PRO A 12 9.15 16.39 24.13
C PRO A 12 10.09 17.01 23.09
N TYR A 13 10.55 18.22 23.37
CA TYR A 13 11.43 18.99 22.47
C TYR A 13 12.67 18.21 22.02
N GLU A 14 13.32 17.52 22.95
CA GLU A 14 14.53 16.74 22.68
C GLU A 14 14.28 15.64 21.65
N GLN A 15 13.10 15.03 21.66
CA GLN A 15 12.73 14.01 20.68
C GLN A 15 12.49 14.61 19.29
N LEU A 16 11.91 15.81 19.21
CA LEU A 16 11.64 16.47 17.93
C LEU A 16 12.91 16.98 17.28
N VAL A 17 13.84 17.55 18.06
CA VAL A 17 15.09 18.13 17.53
C VAL A 17 16.09 17.05 17.11
N ALA A 18 16.03 15.85 17.69
CA ALA A 18 16.86 14.71 17.33
C ALA A 18 16.45 14.04 16.00
N ARG A 19 15.28 14.39 15.43
CA ARG A 19 14.82 13.86 14.13
C ARG A 19 15.64 14.44 13.00
N ASP A 20 15.65 13.74 11.86
CA ASP A 20 16.25 14.27 10.63
C ASP A 20 15.63 15.64 10.30
N LYS A 21 16.51 16.65 10.20
CA LYS A 21 16.16 18.06 9.95
C LYS A 21 15.12 18.65 10.90
N ALA A 22 14.98 18.10 12.12
CA ALA A 22 13.91 18.44 13.04
C ALA A 22 12.50 18.36 12.40
N SER A 23 12.30 17.37 11.52
CA SER A 23 11.05 17.20 10.79
C SER A 23 9.86 16.99 11.75
N LEU A 24 8.87 17.87 11.63
CA LEU A 24 7.61 17.82 12.37
C LEU A 24 6.54 16.96 11.71
N ASP A 25 6.86 16.32 10.58
CA ASP A 25 6.02 15.29 9.99
C ASP A 25 6.12 14.02 10.85
N VAL A 26 5.27 13.94 11.87
CA VAL A 26 5.26 12.89 12.88
C VAL A 26 4.00 12.04 12.71
N PHE A 27 4.16 10.81 12.27
CA PHE A 27 3.10 9.82 12.24
C PHE A 27 3.10 9.02 13.55
N TRP A 28 2.03 9.13 14.34
CA TRP A 28 1.86 8.36 15.58
C TRP A 28 0.60 7.49 15.61
N LEU A 29 -0.39 7.86 14.79
CA LEU A 29 -1.49 6.99 14.42
C LEU A 29 -1.03 6.19 13.21
N ARG A 30 -1.05 4.88 13.35
CA ARG A 30 -0.86 3.97 12.24
C ARG A 30 -2.25 3.45 11.87
N ASP A 31 -2.57 3.50 10.59
CA ASP A 31 -3.78 2.86 10.09
C ASP A 31 -3.51 1.35 10.00
N ASP A 32 -4.22 0.56 10.79
CA ASP A 32 -4.08 -0.91 10.82
C ASP A 32 -4.70 -1.58 9.59
N SER A 33 -5.38 -0.83 8.70
CA SER A 33 -5.90 -1.35 7.43
C SER A 33 -4.85 -1.48 6.33
N LEU A 34 -3.64 -0.94 6.52
CA LEU A 34 -2.55 -1.06 5.56
C LEU A 34 -1.69 -2.28 5.90
N GLU A 35 -1.68 -3.28 5.01
CA GLU A 35 -0.76 -4.42 5.08
C GLU A 35 0.68 -3.92 5.25
N ARG A 36 1.36 -4.41 6.29
CA ARG A 36 2.71 -3.94 6.61
C ARG A 36 3.70 -4.59 5.65
N LEU A 37 4.68 -3.81 5.18
CA LEU A 37 5.84 -4.33 4.44
C LEU A 37 6.58 -5.45 5.20
N ASP A 38 6.53 -5.41 6.53
CA ASP A 38 7.14 -6.41 7.41
C ASP A 38 6.32 -7.72 7.49
N ASP A 39 5.03 -7.67 7.13
CA ASP A 39 4.10 -8.80 7.21
C ASP A 39 3.90 -9.48 5.83
N LEU A 40 4.72 -9.09 4.84
CA LEU A 40 4.64 -9.68 3.51
C LEU A 40 5.01 -11.17 3.57
N PRO A 41 4.32 -12.02 2.79
CA PRO A 41 4.68 -13.43 2.67
C PRO A 41 6.08 -13.57 2.06
N GLN A 42 6.64 -14.78 2.11
CA GLN A 42 7.95 -15.03 1.53
C GLN A 42 7.98 -14.64 0.04
N PRO A 43 9.13 -14.17 -0.49
CA PRO A 43 9.23 -13.70 -1.86
C PRO A 43 8.72 -14.69 -2.91
N ASP A 44 8.94 -15.99 -2.68
CA ASP A 44 8.50 -17.05 -3.60
C ASP A 44 6.96 -17.15 -3.68
N VAL A 45 6.27 -16.95 -2.54
CA VAL A 45 4.80 -16.93 -2.49
C VAL A 45 4.28 -15.68 -3.19
N LEU A 46 4.85 -14.52 -2.87
CA LEU A 46 4.47 -13.25 -3.48
C LEU A 46 4.66 -13.26 -5.01
N GLN A 47 5.79 -13.81 -5.48
CA GLN A 47 6.06 -13.95 -6.91
C GLN A 47 4.99 -14.79 -7.59
N GLN A 48 4.62 -15.92 -7.00
CA GLN A 48 3.63 -16.83 -7.57
C GLN A 48 2.25 -16.18 -7.65
N GLU A 49 1.82 -15.49 -6.59
CA GLU A 49 0.55 -14.75 -6.56
C GLU A 49 0.50 -13.62 -7.62
N ILE A 50 1.60 -12.88 -7.78
CA ILE A 50 1.70 -11.84 -8.81
C ILE A 50 1.55 -12.45 -10.21
N ILE A 51 2.21 -13.57 -10.49
CA ILE A 51 2.12 -14.24 -11.79
C ILE A 51 0.68 -14.69 -12.05
N GLU A 52 0.04 -15.36 -11.09
CA GLU A 52 -1.34 -15.84 -11.21
C GLU A 52 -2.32 -14.68 -11.46
N HIS A 53 -2.20 -13.59 -10.71
CA HIS A 53 -3.05 -12.41 -10.88
C HIS A 53 -2.87 -11.78 -12.27
N LEU A 54 -1.63 -11.67 -12.76
CA LEU A 54 -1.35 -11.13 -14.08
C LEU A 54 -1.86 -12.04 -15.21
N GLU A 55 -1.76 -13.36 -15.05
CA GLU A 55 -2.31 -14.33 -16.00
C GLU A 55 -3.84 -14.26 -16.06
N ALA A 56 -4.50 -14.18 -14.90
CA ALA A 56 -5.95 -14.02 -14.81
C ALA A 56 -6.40 -12.71 -15.47
N ALA A 57 -5.74 -11.60 -15.17
CA ALA A 57 -6.02 -10.31 -15.79
C ALA A 57 -5.83 -10.37 -17.32
N LEU A 58 -4.73 -10.98 -17.78
CA LEU A 58 -4.45 -11.13 -19.21
C LEU A 58 -5.49 -12.00 -19.92
N SER A 59 -5.95 -13.08 -19.28
CA SER A 59 -7.03 -13.92 -19.80
C SER A 59 -8.31 -13.10 -19.94
N ALA A 60 -8.70 -12.36 -18.91
CA ALA A 60 -9.88 -11.50 -18.95
C ALA A 60 -9.79 -10.46 -20.10
N PHE A 61 -8.62 -9.85 -20.32
CA PHE A 61 -8.42 -8.94 -21.45
C PHE A 61 -8.55 -9.64 -22.81
N ARG A 62 -8.02 -10.86 -22.95
CA ARG A 62 -8.15 -11.65 -24.19
C ARG A 62 -9.61 -12.00 -24.46
N ASP A 63 -10.37 -12.36 -23.44
CA ASP A 63 -11.79 -12.68 -23.56
C ASP A 63 -12.57 -11.44 -24.00
N VAL A 64 -12.31 -10.29 -23.39
CA VAL A 64 -12.90 -9.01 -23.81
C VAL A 64 -12.51 -8.67 -25.27
N ALA A 65 -11.24 -8.83 -25.63
CA ALA A 65 -10.78 -8.56 -27.00
C ALA A 65 -11.42 -9.49 -28.04
N ALA A 66 -11.68 -10.75 -27.69
CA ALA A 66 -12.37 -11.71 -28.54
C ALA A 66 -13.88 -11.39 -28.67
N ALA A 67 -14.49 -10.88 -27.60
CA ALA A 67 -15.89 -10.47 -27.59
C ALA A 67 -16.16 -9.17 -28.35
N LEU A 68 -15.14 -8.33 -28.54
CA LEU A 68 -15.27 -7.07 -29.28
C LEU A 68 -15.24 -7.33 -30.79
N PRO A 69 -16.16 -6.73 -31.56
CA PRO A 69 -16.12 -6.81 -33.01
C PRO A 69 -14.83 -6.18 -33.53
N ARG A 70 -14.12 -6.87 -34.44
CA ARG A 70 -12.96 -6.28 -35.10
C ARG A 70 -13.41 -5.03 -35.86
N PHE A 71 -12.91 -3.87 -35.48
CA PHE A 71 -13.04 -2.62 -36.23
C PHE A 71 -12.22 -2.71 -37.53
N ALA A 72 -12.64 -3.55 -38.48
CA ALA A 72 -12.05 -3.61 -39.82
C ALA A 72 -13.01 -4.32 -40.78
N GLN A 73 -14.10 -3.63 -41.13
CA GLN A 73 -14.75 -3.81 -42.43
C GLN A 73 -15.64 -2.59 -42.72
N ARG A 74 -15.01 -1.48 -43.08
CA ARG A 74 -15.56 -0.48 -43.98
C ARG A 74 -14.47 0.04 -44.89
#